data_AF-A0A8T4LNB9-F1
#
_entry.id   AF-A0A8T4LNB9-F1
#
_cell.length_a   1.000
_cell.length_b   1.000
_cell.length_c   1.000
_cell.angle_alpha   90.00
_cell.angle_beta   90.00
_cell.angle_gamma   90.00
#
_symmetry.space_group_name_H-M   'P 1'
#
loop_
_entity.id
_entity.type
_entity.pdbx_description
1 polymer ?
#
loop_
_entity_poly.entity_id
_entity_poly.type
_entity_poly.pdbx_seq_one_letter_code
_entity_poly.pdbx_strand_id
1 'polypeptide(L)'
;MKREINVNVDDINMKNMYFSDDTAELVGLWVAEGDDRSKNEITITNNSFELIEFSYNILYKLFKAENYRLYVYLPDKNQKVNINLPIRNIRYYLDIRANKPYFILRIANVKFMKEWRKIVGEICIGKGFYAAILRGFFAGEGNIKTGSHSDRTLRIAQKEPIELINQILKYFNIEFRFSKRGRSYEIFGRKNWEKLADINIADLHPIKKKKFWEVYSSYKQWHYEKHHIRNTILNYLNKPRTSSEIAKKFNRSQSRIQSILTKLKREGGIKNFRVRSRDYWLSVNSRIIPISGTKMKIMNLLDKPKKIYEIANNLQIDEKSVSRRLNELKELGLVDREGYGWNKNTNNMEVLVCD
;
A
#
# COMPACT_ATOMS: atom_id res chain seq x y z
N MET A 1 -30.14 -35.38 -29.44
CA MET A 1 -29.20 -34.72 -30.37
C MET A 1 -28.55 -33.55 -29.66
N LYS A 2 -27.32 -33.72 -29.15
CA LYS A 2 -26.52 -32.60 -28.64
C LYS A 2 -25.88 -31.93 -29.85
N ARG A 3 -26.29 -30.71 -30.18
CA ARG A 3 -25.57 -29.89 -31.17
C ARG A 3 -24.30 -29.41 -30.51
N GLU A 4 -23.16 -29.95 -30.91
CA GLU A 4 -21.86 -29.39 -30.58
C GLU A 4 -21.77 -28.01 -31.24
N ILE A 5 -21.70 -26.98 -30.40
CA ILE A 5 -21.43 -25.61 -30.86
C ILE A 5 -19.93 -25.55 -31.12
N ASN A 6 -19.53 -25.71 -32.38
CA ASN A 6 -18.18 -25.41 -32.83
C ASN A 6 -17.97 -23.90 -32.72
N VAL A 7 -17.47 -23.44 -31.57
CA VAL A 7 -17.00 -22.07 -31.42
C VAL A 7 -15.66 -21.98 -32.16
N ASN A 8 -15.61 -21.15 -33.21
CA ASN A 8 -14.40 -20.95 -34.00
C ASN A 8 -13.32 -20.31 -33.10
N VAL A 9 -12.15 -20.96 -33.01
CA VAL A 9 -11.01 -20.52 -32.19
C VAL A 9 -10.52 -19.13 -32.62
N ASP A 10 -10.66 -18.79 -33.90
CA ASP A 10 -10.28 -17.48 -34.44
C ASP A 10 -11.16 -16.34 -33.91
N ASP A 11 -12.46 -16.60 -33.70
CA ASP A 11 -13.39 -15.60 -33.14
C ASP A 11 -13.10 -15.34 -31.65
N ILE A 12 -12.71 -16.38 -30.90
CA ILE A 12 -12.29 -16.24 -29.50
C ILE A 12 -11.01 -15.41 -29.42
N ASN A 13 -10.03 -15.69 -30.28
CA ASN A 13 -8.76 -14.97 -30.31
C ASN A 13 -8.93 -13.50 -30.71
N MET A 14 -9.78 -13.20 -31.71
CA MET A 14 -10.11 -11.82 -32.05
C MET A 14 -10.80 -11.12 -30.89
N LYS A 15 -11.80 -11.74 -30.26
CA LYS A 15 -12.51 -11.14 -29.12
C LYS A 15 -11.57 -10.85 -27.94
N ASN A 16 -10.68 -11.77 -27.61
CA ASN A 16 -9.67 -11.56 -26.56
C ASN A 16 -8.70 -10.42 -26.91
N MET A 17 -8.42 -10.20 -28.19
CA MET A 17 -7.57 -9.09 -28.65
C MET A 17 -8.23 -7.72 -28.43
N TYR A 18 -9.52 -7.58 -28.77
CA TYR A 18 -10.28 -6.33 -28.62
C TYR A 18 -10.53 -5.95 -27.15
N PHE A 19 -10.60 -6.94 -26.26
CA PHE A 19 -10.97 -6.72 -24.85
C PHE A 19 -9.81 -7.08 -23.91
N SER A 20 -8.72 -6.33 -24.06
CA SER A 20 -7.51 -6.42 -23.25
C SER A 20 -7.31 -5.18 -22.39
N ASP A 21 -6.52 -5.29 -21.32
CA ASP A 21 -6.13 -4.16 -20.46
C ASP A 21 -5.46 -3.03 -21.27
N ASP A 22 -4.57 -3.35 -22.22
CA ASP A 22 -3.93 -2.34 -23.07
C ASP A 22 -4.96 -1.59 -23.93
N THR A 23 -5.98 -2.30 -24.44
CA THR A 23 -7.05 -1.64 -25.21
C THR A 23 -7.89 -0.76 -24.30
N ALA A 24 -8.17 -1.21 -23.07
CA ALA A 24 -8.90 -0.41 -22.08
C ALA A 24 -8.12 0.82 -21.61
N GLU A 25 -6.80 0.73 -21.48
CA GLU A 25 -5.91 1.85 -21.23
C GLU A 25 -5.95 2.86 -22.38
N LEU A 26 -5.90 2.39 -23.64
CA LEU A 26 -6.06 3.28 -24.79
C LEU A 26 -7.45 3.92 -24.82
N VAL A 27 -8.52 3.18 -24.48
CA VAL A 27 -9.86 3.76 -24.33
C VAL A 27 -9.85 4.86 -23.28
N GLY A 28 -9.29 4.61 -22.08
CA GLY A 28 -9.17 5.62 -21.04
C GLY A 28 -8.41 6.88 -21.48
N LEU A 29 -7.31 6.69 -22.22
CA LEU A 29 -6.53 7.78 -22.79
C LEU A 29 -7.31 8.55 -23.87
N TRP A 30 -8.04 7.85 -24.74
CA TRP A 30 -8.86 8.46 -25.79
C TRP A 30 -10.06 9.22 -25.22
N VAL A 31 -10.71 8.72 -24.16
CA VAL A 31 -11.80 9.48 -23.50
C VAL A 31 -11.24 10.75 -22.84
N ALA A 32 -10.00 10.72 -22.37
CA ALA A 32 -9.33 11.88 -21.77
C ALA A 32 -8.89 12.93 -22.80
N GLU A 33 -8.18 12.51 -23.85
CA GLU A 33 -7.45 13.41 -24.78
C GLU A 33 -7.93 13.33 -26.23
N GLY A 34 -8.83 12.40 -26.54
CA GLY A 34 -9.32 12.16 -27.89
C GLY A 34 -10.39 13.16 -28.32
N ASP A 35 -10.61 13.21 -29.63
CA ASP A 35 -11.69 14.02 -30.22
C ASP A 35 -12.88 13.13 -30.61
N ASP A 36 -13.94 13.14 -29.79
CA ASP A 36 -15.20 12.45 -30.11
C ASP A 36 -16.11 13.25 -31.07
N ARG A 37 -15.76 14.49 -31.41
CA ARG A 37 -16.56 15.29 -32.35
C ARG A 37 -16.35 14.84 -33.79
N SER A 38 -15.17 14.31 -34.10
CA SER A 38 -14.89 13.77 -35.42
C SER A 38 -15.62 12.45 -35.65
N LYS A 39 -16.46 12.40 -36.67
CA LYS A 39 -17.15 11.17 -37.10
C LYS A 39 -16.27 10.27 -37.97
N ASN A 40 -15.14 10.78 -38.44
CA ASN A 40 -14.41 10.20 -39.57
C ASN A 40 -12.99 9.75 -39.22
N GLU A 41 -12.46 10.16 -38.07
CA GLU A 41 -11.09 9.81 -37.66
C GLU A 41 -10.97 9.56 -36.17
N ILE A 42 -10.15 8.58 -35.84
CA ILE A 42 -9.65 8.36 -34.47
C ILE A 42 -8.46 9.29 -34.29
N THR A 43 -8.52 10.15 -33.28
CA THR A 43 -7.47 11.11 -32.95
C THR A 43 -7.01 10.93 -31.51
N ILE A 44 -5.70 10.88 -31.30
CA ILE A 44 -5.05 10.92 -29.98
C ILE A 44 -4.07 12.09 -29.97
N THR A 45 -4.20 12.97 -28.98
CA THR A 45 -3.26 14.08 -28.77
C THR A 45 -2.52 13.85 -27.46
N ASN A 46 -1.20 13.97 -27.44
CA ASN A 46 -0.43 13.88 -26.20
C ASN A 46 0.93 14.58 -26.31
N ASN A 47 1.52 14.95 -25.17
CA ASN A 47 2.88 15.52 -25.12
C ASN A 47 3.97 14.47 -24.81
N SER A 48 3.59 13.25 -24.41
CA SER A 48 4.48 12.10 -24.28
C SER A 48 4.44 11.28 -25.57
N PHE A 49 5.61 11.11 -26.20
CA PHE A 49 5.73 10.31 -27.42
C PHE A 49 5.51 8.81 -27.12
N GLU A 50 5.86 8.35 -25.93
CA GLU A 50 5.65 6.97 -25.48
C GLU A 50 4.16 6.61 -25.47
N LEU A 51 3.27 7.54 -25.09
CA LEU A 51 1.83 7.33 -25.17
C LEU A 51 1.31 7.30 -26.61
N ILE A 52 1.97 8.00 -27.54
CA ILE A 52 1.64 7.97 -28.97
C ILE A 52 2.08 6.64 -29.59
N GLU A 53 3.27 6.16 -29.25
CA GLU A 53 3.76 4.85 -29.65
C GLU A 53 2.87 3.73 -29.10
N PHE A 54 2.51 3.79 -27.82
CA PHE A 54 1.53 2.90 -27.22
C PHE A 54 0.20 2.89 -28.00
N SER A 55 -0.35 4.08 -28.26
CA SER A 55 -1.60 4.23 -29.01
C SER A 55 -1.50 3.66 -30.43
N TYR A 56 -0.40 3.94 -31.13
CA TYR A 56 -0.14 3.42 -32.45
C TYR A 56 -0.11 1.89 -32.47
N ASN A 57 0.65 1.27 -31.55
CA ASN A 57 0.82 -0.17 -31.49
C ASN A 57 -0.51 -0.90 -31.26
N ILE A 58 -1.34 -0.39 -30.35
CA ILE A 58 -2.66 -0.96 -30.09
C ILE A 58 -3.59 -0.75 -31.29
N LEU A 59 -3.68 0.46 -31.84
CA LEU A 59 -4.54 0.71 -33.00
C LEU A 59 -4.09 -0.11 -34.22
N TYR A 60 -2.79 -0.26 -34.44
CA TYR A 60 -2.24 -1.06 -35.53
C TYR A 60 -2.55 -2.55 -35.34
N LYS A 61 -2.48 -3.05 -34.11
CA LYS A 61 -2.90 -4.41 -33.78
C LYS A 61 -4.39 -4.64 -34.08
N LEU A 62 -5.24 -3.68 -33.73
CA LEU A 62 -6.70 -3.75 -33.93
C LEU A 62 -7.12 -3.64 -35.40
N PHE A 63 -6.58 -2.65 -36.12
CA PHE A 63 -7.11 -2.28 -37.44
C PHE A 63 -6.19 -2.63 -38.61
N LYS A 64 -4.92 -2.94 -38.36
CA LYS A 64 -3.89 -3.23 -39.39
C LYS A 64 -3.87 -2.19 -40.52
N ALA A 65 -4.16 -0.94 -40.17
CA ALA A 65 -4.26 0.13 -41.15
C ALA A 65 -2.86 0.57 -41.63
N GLU A 66 -2.77 1.14 -42.82
CA GLU A 66 -1.52 1.73 -43.32
C GLU A 66 -1.57 3.27 -43.34
N ASN A 67 -2.75 3.86 -43.20
CA ASN A 67 -3.01 5.28 -43.42
C ASN A 67 -2.90 6.15 -42.15
N TYR A 68 -1.98 5.79 -41.25
CA TYR A 68 -1.67 6.59 -40.07
C TYR A 68 -1.04 7.92 -40.47
N ARG A 69 -1.43 8.99 -39.78
CA ARG A 69 -0.84 10.32 -39.89
C ARG A 69 -0.37 10.77 -38.53
N LEU A 70 0.88 11.24 -38.45
CA LEU A 70 1.44 11.80 -37.23
C LEU A 70 1.81 13.26 -37.45
N TYR A 71 1.21 14.15 -36.67
CA TYR A 71 1.54 15.57 -36.64
C TYR A 71 2.40 15.84 -35.41
N VAL A 72 3.58 16.40 -35.62
CA VAL A 72 4.55 16.73 -34.56
C VAL A 72 4.62 18.26 -34.46
N TYR A 73 4.20 18.80 -33.33
CA TYR A 73 4.28 20.23 -33.06
C TYR A 73 5.45 20.50 -32.12
N LEU A 74 6.36 21.37 -32.56
CA LEU A 74 7.58 21.72 -31.85
C LEU A 74 7.49 23.18 -31.34
N PRO A 75 7.92 23.47 -30.11
CA PRO A 75 7.98 24.83 -29.59
C PRO A 75 9.17 25.63 -30.16
N ASP A 76 10.23 24.94 -30.59
CA ASP A 76 11.45 25.51 -31.16
C ASP A 76 11.81 24.78 -32.47
N LYS A 77 12.24 25.54 -33.49
CA LYS A 77 12.71 25.02 -34.79
C LYS A 77 13.94 24.13 -34.64
N ASN A 78 14.76 24.36 -33.62
CA ASN A 78 15.99 23.59 -33.38
C ASN A 78 15.74 22.29 -32.62
N GLN A 79 14.56 22.12 -32.02
CA GLN A 79 14.23 20.91 -31.28
C GLN A 79 14.03 19.75 -32.26
N LYS A 80 14.67 18.62 -31.97
CA LYS A 80 14.50 17.37 -32.73
C LYS A 80 13.81 16.33 -31.87
N VAL A 81 12.86 15.61 -32.46
CA VAL A 81 12.24 14.45 -31.84
C VAL A 81 12.51 13.26 -32.75
N ASN A 82 13.05 12.19 -32.17
CA ASN A 82 13.25 10.94 -32.88
C ASN A 82 11.93 10.17 -32.93
N ILE A 83 11.43 9.89 -34.13
CA ILE A 83 10.19 9.14 -34.34
C ILE A 83 10.55 7.77 -34.88
N ASN A 84 10.44 6.75 -34.05
CA ASN A 84 10.72 5.36 -34.43
C ASN A 84 9.42 4.57 -34.65
N LEU A 85 8.54 5.09 -35.52
CA LEU A 85 7.29 4.43 -35.87
C LEU A 85 7.23 4.19 -37.38
N PRO A 86 6.68 3.05 -37.85
CA PRO A 86 6.54 2.77 -39.27
C PRO A 86 5.35 3.54 -39.89
N ILE A 87 5.30 4.85 -39.66
CA ILE A 87 4.29 5.77 -40.18
C ILE A 87 4.90 6.52 -41.37
N ARG A 88 4.29 6.39 -42.55
CA ARG A 88 4.78 7.06 -43.78
C ARG A 88 4.49 8.56 -43.79
N ASN A 89 3.41 9.01 -43.17
CA ASN A 89 2.96 10.40 -43.23
C ASN A 89 3.18 11.12 -41.89
N ILE A 90 4.42 11.59 -41.69
CA ILE A 90 4.82 12.39 -40.54
C ILE A 90 4.97 13.84 -40.98
N ARG A 91 4.34 14.77 -40.28
CA ARG A 91 4.38 16.21 -40.58
C ARG A 91 4.84 16.99 -39.37
N TYR A 92 5.78 17.91 -39.57
CA TYR A 92 6.33 18.75 -38.52
C TYR A 92 5.77 20.17 -38.64
N TYR A 93 5.40 20.75 -37.49
CA TYR A 93 4.85 22.09 -37.36
C TYR A 93 5.57 22.82 -36.22
N LEU A 94 5.66 24.14 -36.34
CA LEU A 94 6.13 25.01 -35.27
C LEU A 94 4.91 25.61 -34.54
N ASP A 95 4.85 25.44 -33.23
CA ASP A 95 3.88 26.13 -32.36
C ASP A 95 4.62 26.79 -31.20
N ILE A 96 5.04 28.03 -31.44
CA ILE A 96 5.83 28.85 -30.51
C ILE A 96 5.11 29.14 -29.18
N ARG A 97 3.81 28.84 -29.07
CA ARG A 97 3.02 29.01 -27.85
C ARG A 97 3.10 27.79 -26.93
N ALA A 98 3.50 26.64 -27.47
CA ALA A 98 3.66 25.44 -26.67
C ALA A 98 4.96 25.53 -25.85
N ASN A 99 4.95 24.98 -24.65
CA ASN A 99 6.17 24.90 -23.81
C ASN A 99 6.93 23.59 -24.02
N LYS A 100 6.33 22.62 -24.71
CA LYS A 100 6.85 21.28 -24.97
C LYS A 100 6.32 20.78 -26.31
N PRO A 101 7.03 19.85 -26.98
CA PRO A 101 6.46 19.14 -28.10
C PRO A 101 5.15 18.47 -27.74
N TYR A 102 4.25 18.41 -28.71
CA TYR A 102 3.07 17.57 -28.65
C TYR A 102 2.81 16.92 -30.00
N PHE A 103 2.06 15.83 -29.94
CA PHE A 103 1.87 14.91 -31.03
C PHE A 103 0.38 14.69 -31.24
N ILE A 104 -0.03 14.60 -32.50
CA ILE A 104 -1.40 14.22 -32.86
C ILE A 104 -1.31 13.01 -33.78
N LEU A 105 -1.72 11.85 -33.28
CA LEU A 105 -1.87 10.63 -34.06
C LEU A 105 -3.29 10.56 -34.61
N ARG A 106 -3.43 10.34 -35.93
CA ARG A 106 -4.73 10.24 -36.60
C ARG A 106 -4.83 9.04 -37.52
N ILE A 107 -6.02 8.44 -37.55
CA ILE A 107 -6.42 7.43 -38.53
C ILE A 107 -7.74 7.86 -39.16
N ALA A 108 -7.72 8.30 -40.42
CA ALA A 108 -8.95 8.67 -41.13
C ALA A 108 -9.58 7.44 -41.79
N ASN A 109 -10.57 6.87 -41.11
CA ASN A 109 -11.40 5.80 -41.66
C ASN A 109 -12.72 5.72 -40.89
N VAL A 110 -13.83 5.98 -41.57
CA VAL A 110 -15.18 5.94 -40.97
C VAL A 110 -15.53 4.56 -40.42
N LYS A 111 -15.08 3.47 -41.09
CA LYS A 111 -15.32 2.11 -40.62
C LYS A 111 -14.60 1.85 -39.30
N PHE A 112 -13.32 2.21 -39.21
CA PHE A 112 -12.56 2.06 -37.97
C PHE A 112 -13.11 2.92 -36.85
N MET A 113 -13.57 4.14 -37.14
CA MET A 113 -14.19 4.98 -36.10
C MET A 113 -15.48 4.36 -35.54
N LYS A 114 -16.33 3.79 -36.39
CA LYS A 114 -17.54 3.07 -35.94
C LYS A 114 -17.19 1.86 -35.06
N GLU A 115 -16.20 1.09 -35.47
CA GLU A 115 -15.72 -0.07 -34.72
C GLU A 115 -15.07 0.34 -33.38
N TRP A 116 -14.24 1.39 -33.39
CA TRP A 116 -13.64 1.97 -32.19
C TRP A 116 -14.68 2.41 -31.17
N ARG A 117 -15.75 3.10 -31.60
CA ARG A 117 -16.86 3.48 -30.71
C ARG A 117 -17.56 2.29 -30.07
N LYS A 118 -17.72 1.19 -30.82
CA LYS A 118 -18.26 -0.06 -30.27
C LYS A 118 -17.35 -0.63 -29.19
N ILE A 119 -16.05 -0.70 -29.45
CA ILE A 119 -15.03 -1.15 -28.48
C ILE A 119 -15.07 -0.29 -27.22
N VAL A 120 -15.05 1.04 -27.38
CA VAL A 120 -15.14 2.00 -26.27
C VAL A 120 -16.39 1.75 -25.43
N GLY A 121 -17.56 1.62 -26.07
CA GLY A 121 -18.82 1.38 -25.38
C GLY A 121 -18.82 0.09 -24.56
N GLU A 122 -18.34 -1.01 -25.14
CA GLU A 122 -18.27 -2.31 -24.46
C GLU A 122 -17.26 -2.31 -23.30
N ILE A 123 -16.07 -1.71 -23.50
CA ILE A 123 -15.04 -1.59 -22.46
C ILE A 123 -15.52 -0.73 -21.29
N CYS A 124 -16.16 0.41 -21.55
CA CYS A 124 -16.65 1.32 -20.50
C CYS A 124 -17.73 0.71 -19.60
N ILE A 125 -18.45 -0.32 -20.06
CA ILE A 125 -19.45 -1.05 -19.26
C ILE A 125 -18.79 -2.16 -18.43
N GLY A 126 -17.65 -2.69 -18.87
CA GLY A 126 -16.95 -3.79 -18.22
C GLY A 126 -16.19 -3.37 -16.97
N LYS A 127 -16.73 -3.68 -15.78
CA LYS A 127 -16.06 -3.41 -14.48
C LYS A 127 -14.64 -3.99 -14.38
N GLY A 128 -14.36 -5.09 -15.07
CA GLY A 128 -13.02 -5.69 -15.13
C GLY A 128 -11.96 -4.74 -15.72
N PHE A 129 -12.35 -3.80 -16.57
CA PHE A 129 -11.47 -2.84 -17.23
C PHE A 129 -11.30 -1.53 -16.47
N TYR A 130 -11.99 -1.33 -15.33
CA TYR A 130 -12.01 -0.04 -14.64
C TYR A 130 -10.62 0.44 -14.20
N ALA A 131 -9.73 -0.47 -13.77
CA ALA A 131 -8.36 -0.12 -13.42
C ALA A 131 -7.59 0.41 -14.65
N ALA A 132 -7.66 -0.33 -15.77
CA ALA A 132 -7.02 0.02 -17.03
C ALA A 132 -7.54 1.35 -17.61
N ILE A 133 -8.86 1.55 -17.62
CA ILE A 133 -9.49 2.81 -18.04
C ILE A 133 -8.96 3.97 -17.19
N LEU A 134 -8.91 3.81 -15.86
CA LEU A 134 -8.44 4.88 -14.97
C LEU A 134 -6.95 5.18 -15.18
N ARG A 135 -6.11 4.16 -15.45
CA ARG A 135 -4.70 4.34 -15.83
C ARG A 135 -4.56 5.17 -17.11
N GLY A 136 -5.33 4.82 -18.15
CA GLY A 136 -5.44 5.58 -19.39
C GLY A 136 -5.82 7.05 -19.15
N PHE A 137 -6.86 7.24 -18.36
CA PHE A 137 -7.39 8.57 -18.05
C PHE A 137 -6.38 9.43 -17.28
N PHE A 138 -5.71 8.84 -16.30
CA PHE A 138 -4.66 9.51 -15.54
C PHE A 138 -3.41 9.79 -16.39
N ALA A 139 -3.07 8.92 -17.34
CA ALA A 139 -1.99 9.16 -18.28
C ALA A 139 -2.23 10.37 -19.18
N GLY A 140 -3.47 10.65 -19.60
CA GLY A 140 -3.85 11.91 -20.25
C GLY A 140 -3.89 13.08 -19.26
N GLU A 141 -4.92 13.08 -18.42
CA GLU A 141 -5.36 14.28 -17.67
C GLU A 141 -4.86 14.34 -16.22
N GLY A 142 -4.13 13.31 -15.79
CA GLY A 142 -3.62 13.18 -14.43
C GLY A 142 -2.46 14.13 -14.12
N ASN A 143 -2.43 14.66 -12.90
CA ASN A 143 -1.32 15.41 -12.36
C ASN A 143 -1.14 15.12 -10.87
N ILE A 144 0.07 15.25 -10.38
CA ILE A 144 0.39 15.09 -8.96
C ILE A 144 0.85 16.44 -8.41
N LYS A 145 0.12 16.96 -7.43
CA LYS A 145 0.48 18.19 -6.74
C LYS A 145 1.11 17.85 -5.38
N THR A 146 2.29 18.39 -5.14
CA THR A 146 3.00 18.35 -3.86
C THR A 146 3.12 19.78 -3.33
N GLY A 147 2.35 20.11 -2.29
CA GLY A 147 2.38 21.42 -1.63
C GLY A 147 3.36 21.49 -0.44
N SER A 148 3.62 22.71 0.03
CA SER A 148 4.52 23.03 1.15
C SER A 148 4.07 22.52 2.52
N HIS A 149 2.80 22.10 2.68
CA HIS A 149 2.23 21.61 3.95
C HIS A 149 1.75 20.17 3.90
N SER A 150 2.50 19.28 3.24
CA SER A 150 2.14 17.85 3.08
C SER A 150 0.83 17.58 2.33
N ASP A 151 0.26 18.61 1.69
CA ASP A 151 -0.83 18.46 0.73
C ASP A 151 -0.33 17.74 -0.52
N ARG A 152 -0.59 16.44 -0.54
CA ARG A 152 -0.32 15.54 -1.66
C ARG A 152 -1.66 15.20 -2.28
N THR A 153 -1.87 15.71 -3.47
CA THR A 153 -3.13 15.56 -4.18
C THR A 153 -2.86 14.99 -5.54
N LEU A 154 -3.47 13.84 -5.84
CA LEU A 154 -3.61 13.37 -7.20
C LEU A 154 -4.81 14.11 -7.80
N ARG A 155 -4.59 14.77 -8.93
CA ARG A 155 -5.61 15.51 -9.67
C ARG A 155 -5.86 14.87 -11.02
N ILE A 156 -7.11 14.80 -11.46
CA ILE A 156 -7.48 14.47 -12.84
C ILE A 156 -8.25 15.67 -13.36
N ALA A 157 -7.65 16.42 -14.30
CA ALA A 157 -8.27 17.60 -14.87
C ALA A 157 -9.48 17.20 -15.72
N GLN A 158 -10.60 17.88 -15.52
CA GLN A 158 -11.85 17.66 -16.23
C GLN A 158 -12.73 18.91 -16.15
N LYS A 159 -13.29 19.33 -17.29
CA LYS A 159 -14.15 20.52 -17.34
C LYS A 159 -15.35 20.38 -16.40
N GLU A 160 -15.97 19.21 -16.41
CA GLU A 160 -17.15 18.84 -15.64
C GLU A 160 -16.98 17.41 -15.10
N PRO A 161 -17.72 17.00 -14.06
CA PRO A 161 -17.68 15.62 -13.59
C PRO A 161 -18.13 14.65 -14.68
N ILE A 162 -17.34 13.62 -14.95
CA ILE A 162 -17.66 12.51 -15.84
C ILE A 162 -18.19 11.35 -14.98
N GLU A 163 -19.38 10.86 -15.33
CA GLU A 163 -20.03 9.80 -14.56
C GLU A 163 -19.24 8.49 -14.56
N LEU A 164 -18.59 8.12 -15.67
CA LEU A 164 -17.71 6.96 -15.75
C LEU A 164 -16.58 7.03 -14.69
N ILE A 165 -15.92 8.19 -14.54
CA ILE A 165 -14.86 8.37 -13.54
C ILE A 165 -15.44 8.25 -12.13
N ASN A 166 -16.60 8.85 -11.86
CA ASN A 166 -17.27 8.73 -10.57
C ASN A 166 -17.53 7.26 -10.21
N GLN A 167 -18.03 6.48 -11.17
CA GLN A 167 -18.34 5.06 -10.98
C GLN A 167 -17.07 4.25 -10.72
N ILE A 168 -16.01 4.48 -11.49
CA ILE A 168 -14.73 3.80 -11.33
C ILE A 168 -14.11 4.11 -9.94
N LEU A 169 -14.05 5.38 -9.54
CA LEU A 169 -13.49 5.77 -8.25
C LEU A 169 -14.30 5.18 -7.08
N LYS A 170 -15.63 5.20 -7.17
CA LYS A 170 -16.52 4.55 -6.18
C LYS A 170 -16.30 3.04 -6.12
N TYR A 171 -16.12 2.37 -7.27
CA TYR A 171 -15.88 0.93 -7.34
C TYR A 171 -14.62 0.51 -6.55
N PHE A 172 -13.54 1.29 -6.65
CA PHE A 172 -12.32 1.07 -5.88
C PHE A 172 -12.37 1.65 -4.45
N ASN A 173 -13.54 2.13 -4.01
CA ASN A 173 -13.73 2.83 -2.74
C ASN A 173 -12.75 4.01 -2.56
N ILE A 174 -12.34 4.69 -3.63
CA ILE A 174 -11.45 5.84 -3.56
C ILE A 174 -12.30 7.06 -3.21
N GLU A 175 -11.96 7.76 -2.13
CA GLU A 175 -12.64 9.01 -1.76
C GLU A 175 -12.09 10.15 -2.63
N PHE A 176 -12.99 10.97 -3.19
CA PHE A 176 -12.62 12.06 -4.08
C PHE A 176 -13.56 13.25 -3.92
N ARG A 177 -13.10 14.42 -4.37
CA ARG A 177 -13.91 15.62 -4.53
C ARG A 177 -13.72 16.19 -5.92
N PHE A 178 -14.80 16.57 -6.60
CA PHE A 178 -14.68 17.39 -7.80
C PHE A 178 -14.64 18.88 -7.44
N SER A 179 -13.56 19.56 -7.80
CA SER A 179 -13.40 21.00 -7.62
C SER A 179 -13.87 21.74 -8.88
N LYS A 180 -15.06 22.36 -8.83
CA LYS A 180 -15.57 23.17 -9.97
C LYS A 180 -14.61 24.31 -10.33
N ARG A 181 -14.01 24.97 -9.34
CA ARG A 181 -13.01 26.03 -9.54
C ARG A 181 -11.74 25.51 -10.17
N GLY A 182 -11.26 24.36 -9.69
CA GLY A 182 -10.04 23.73 -10.19
C GLY A 182 -10.25 22.88 -11.44
N ARG A 183 -11.50 22.71 -11.90
CA ARG A 183 -11.92 21.81 -12.99
C ARG A 183 -11.16 20.48 -12.91
N SER A 184 -11.24 19.84 -11.75
CA SER A 184 -10.50 18.61 -11.50
C SER A 184 -11.11 17.77 -10.39
N TYR A 185 -10.96 16.46 -10.53
CA TYR A 185 -11.04 15.52 -9.42
C TYR A 185 -9.82 15.69 -8.54
N GLU A 186 -10.03 15.80 -7.24
CA GLU A 186 -8.99 15.89 -6.22
C GLU A 186 -9.08 14.66 -5.31
N ILE A 187 -8.00 13.88 -5.31
CA ILE A 187 -7.86 12.66 -4.52
C ILE A 187 -6.70 12.87 -3.55
N PHE A 188 -7.00 12.79 -2.25
CA PHE A 188 -6.08 13.09 -1.16
C PHE A 188 -6.10 11.97 -0.12
N GLY A 189 -5.13 12.01 0.79
CA GLY A 189 -5.04 11.06 1.90
C GLY A 189 -4.36 9.73 1.54
N ARG A 190 -3.53 9.24 2.46
CA ARG A 190 -2.68 8.05 2.23
C ARG A 190 -3.48 6.80 1.82
N LYS A 191 -4.66 6.56 2.42
CA LYS A 191 -5.53 5.42 2.07
C LYS A 191 -5.90 5.38 0.59
N ASN A 192 -6.20 6.53 0.00
CA ASN A 192 -6.51 6.61 -1.43
C ASN A 192 -5.27 6.38 -2.28
N TRP A 193 -4.11 6.90 -1.85
CA TRP A 193 -2.85 6.64 -2.52
C TRP A 193 -2.44 5.16 -2.50
N GLU A 194 -2.71 4.44 -1.40
CA GLU A 194 -2.51 2.98 -1.32
C GLU A 194 -3.41 2.26 -2.34
N LYS A 195 -4.72 2.57 -2.39
CA LYS A 195 -5.65 2.01 -3.38
C LYS A 195 -5.24 2.31 -4.83
N LEU A 196 -4.75 3.52 -5.08
CA LEU A 196 -4.26 3.95 -6.38
C LEU A 196 -2.96 3.23 -6.78
N ALA A 197 -2.09 2.94 -5.81
CA ALA A 197 -0.88 2.16 -6.01
C ALA A 197 -1.23 0.69 -6.32
N ASP A 198 -2.23 0.11 -5.65
CA ASP A 198 -2.67 -1.28 -5.87
C ASP A 198 -3.14 -1.52 -7.32
N ILE A 199 -3.73 -0.50 -7.97
CA ILE A 199 -4.16 -0.57 -9.37
C ILE A 199 -3.12 -0.03 -10.36
N ASN A 200 -1.92 0.31 -9.89
CA ASN A 200 -0.82 0.88 -10.68
C ASN A 200 -1.23 2.13 -11.48
N ILE A 201 -1.95 3.07 -10.86
CA ILE A 201 -2.62 4.19 -11.55
C ILE A 201 -1.73 4.96 -12.55
N ALA A 202 -0.43 5.08 -12.25
CA ALA A 202 0.50 5.92 -12.98
C ALA A 202 1.34 5.17 -14.02
N ASP A 203 1.18 3.85 -14.13
CA ASP A 203 2.16 3.00 -14.81
C ASP A 203 2.26 3.22 -16.33
N LEU A 204 1.21 3.73 -16.94
CA LEU A 204 1.16 3.98 -18.37
C LEU A 204 2.02 5.19 -18.81
N HIS A 205 2.20 6.22 -17.97
CA HIS A 205 2.97 7.41 -18.33
C HIS A 205 4.30 7.48 -17.55
N PRO A 206 5.48 7.48 -18.20
CA PRO A 206 6.78 7.33 -17.51
C PRO A 206 7.09 8.43 -16.49
N ILE A 207 6.89 9.70 -16.86
CA ILE A 207 7.12 10.84 -15.96
C ILE A 207 6.15 10.83 -14.78
N LYS A 208 4.86 10.57 -15.03
CA LYS A 208 3.84 10.52 -13.97
C LYS A 208 4.07 9.32 -13.05
N LYS A 209 4.49 8.17 -13.58
CA LYS A 209 4.90 6.97 -12.83
C LYS A 209 5.98 7.31 -11.81
N LYS A 210 7.10 7.88 -12.27
CA LYS A 210 8.22 8.26 -11.40
C LYS A 210 7.74 9.19 -10.28
N LYS A 211 7.02 10.26 -10.64
CA LYS A 211 6.50 11.23 -9.67
C LYS A 211 5.50 10.62 -8.69
N PHE A 212 4.65 9.70 -9.13
CA PHE A 212 3.70 8.98 -8.28
C PHE A 212 4.42 8.20 -7.20
N TRP A 213 5.38 7.37 -7.59
CA TRP A 213 6.12 6.53 -6.66
C TRP A 213 7.02 7.33 -5.71
N GLU A 214 7.66 8.41 -6.18
CA GLU A 214 8.39 9.33 -5.31
C GLU A 214 7.49 9.92 -4.20
N VAL A 215 6.30 10.40 -4.57
CA VAL A 215 5.36 10.98 -3.60
C VAL A 215 4.77 9.90 -2.68
N TYR A 216 4.45 8.73 -3.23
CA TYR A 216 3.91 7.61 -2.47
C TYR A 216 4.91 7.10 -1.41
N SER A 217 6.16 6.86 -1.80
CA SER A 217 7.23 6.41 -0.89
C SER A 217 7.55 7.45 0.20
N SER A 218 7.25 8.72 -0.04
CA SER A 218 7.47 9.78 0.96
C SER A 218 6.42 9.80 2.09
N TYR A 219 5.35 8.98 2.05
CA TYR A 219 4.38 8.89 3.14
C TYR A 219 5.02 8.29 4.40
N LYS A 220 5.18 9.11 5.44
CA LYS A 220 5.59 8.65 6.78
C LYS A 220 4.64 7.55 7.27
N GLN A 221 5.16 6.62 8.08
CA GLN A 221 4.41 5.52 8.67
C GLN A 221 3.07 5.98 9.25
N TRP A 222 2.02 5.15 9.10
CA TRP A 222 0.68 5.38 9.64
C TRP A 222 0.70 6.02 11.03
N HIS A 223 0.29 7.28 11.15
CA HIS A 223 0.07 7.86 12.47
C HIS A 223 -1.22 7.26 13.02
N TYR A 224 -1.07 6.38 14.01
CA TYR A 224 -2.22 5.86 14.74
C TYR A 224 -2.99 7.01 15.38
N GLU A 225 -4.30 6.85 15.56
CA GLU A 225 -5.13 7.80 16.30
C GLU A 225 -4.51 8.13 17.66
N LYS A 226 -4.82 9.32 18.17
CA LYS A 226 -4.33 9.77 19.48
C LYS A 226 -4.71 8.71 20.52
N HIS A 227 -3.70 8.15 21.21
CA HIS A 227 -3.82 7.06 22.19
C HIS A 227 -4.08 5.64 21.66
N HIS A 228 -4.23 5.40 20.34
CA HIS A 228 -4.46 4.04 19.84
C HIS A 228 -3.34 3.08 20.23
N ILE A 229 -2.06 3.39 19.95
CA ILE A 229 -0.93 2.52 20.37
C ILE A 229 -0.97 2.25 21.88
N ARG A 230 -1.28 3.28 22.68
CA ARG A 230 -1.34 3.18 24.14
C ARG A 230 -2.41 2.16 24.57
N ASN A 231 -3.62 2.29 24.03
CA ASN A 231 -4.74 1.41 24.37
C ASN A 231 -4.51 -0.02 23.88
N THR A 232 -3.96 -0.18 22.66
CA THR A 232 -3.67 -1.51 22.11
C THR A 232 -2.54 -2.21 22.86
N ILE A 233 -1.52 -1.48 23.35
CA ILE A 233 -0.44 -2.06 24.16
C ILE A 233 -0.99 -2.67 25.45
N LEU A 234 -1.92 -2.00 26.14
CA LEU A 234 -2.51 -2.54 27.38
C LEU A 234 -3.17 -3.90 27.15
N ASN A 235 -3.91 -4.04 26.05
CA ASN A 235 -4.54 -5.31 25.67
C ASN A 235 -3.52 -6.36 25.24
N TYR A 236 -2.43 -5.94 24.59
CA TYR A 236 -1.36 -6.84 24.13
C TYR A 236 -0.46 -7.36 25.25
N LEU A 237 -0.42 -6.67 26.39
CA LEU A 237 0.35 -7.03 27.59
C LEU A 237 -0.42 -7.97 28.55
N ASN A 238 -1.34 -8.77 28.00
CA ASN A 238 -1.95 -9.89 28.72
C ASN A 238 -0.95 -11.03 29.02
N LYS A 239 0.16 -11.09 28.26
CA LYS A 239 1.31 -11.95 28.50
C LYS A 239 2.60 -11.12 28.61
N PRO A 240 3.66 -11.63 29.27
CA PRO A 240 4.93 -10.92 29.38
C PRO A 240 5.53 -10.67 28.00
N ARG A 241 5.92 -9.42 27.70
CA ARG A 241 6.56 -9.04 26.43
C ARG A 241 7.71 -8.08 26.63
N THR A 242 8.76 -8.25 25.84
CA THR A 242 9.88 -7.31 25.80
C THR A 242 9.56 -6.07 24.95
N SER A 243 10.26 -4.97 25.17
CA SER A 243 10.10 -3.76 24.35
C SER A 243 10.37 -4.01 22.86
N SER A 244 11.26 -4.95 22.53
CA SER A 244 11.58 -5.34 21.15
C SER A 244 10.43 -6.09 20.47
N GLU A 245 9.79 -7.04 21.16
CA GLU A 245 8.62 -7.74 20.63
C GLU A 245 7.44 -6.78 20.39
N ILE A 246 7.22 -5.83 21.31
CA ILE A 246 6.18 -4.81 21.18
C ILE A 246 6.52 -3.89 20.00
N ALA A 247 7.77 -3.44 19.88
CA ALA A 247 8.25 -2.63 18.75
C ALA A 247 8.02 -3.31 17.40
N LYS A 248 8.34 -4.60 17.30
CA LYS A 248 8.08 -5.40 16.10
C LYS A 248 6.58 -5.50 15.80
N LYS A 249 5.74 -5.76 16.82
CA LYS A 249 4.28 -5.88 16.66
C LYS A 249 3.63 -4.60 16.13
N PHE A 250 4.07 -3.44 16.60
CA PHE A 250 3.48 -2.15 16.23
C PHE A 250 4.20 -1.45 15.07
N ASN A 251 5.23 -2.09 14.49
CA ASN A 251 6.13 -1.54 13.49
C ASN A 251 6.66 -0.15 13.90
N ARG A 252 7.33 -0.11 15.06
CA ARG A 252 7.88 1.12 15.65
C ARG A 252 9.28 0.91 16.16
N SER A 253 10.02 2.00 16.32
CA SER A 253 11.32 1.95 16.99
C SER A 253 11.15 1.55 18.46
N GLN A 254 12.12 0.79 18.97
CA GLN A 254 12.16 0.39 20.37
C GLN A 254 12.17 1.61 21.31
N SER A 255 12.88 2.69 20.95
CA SER A 255 12.90 3.94 21.72
C SER A 255 11.52 4.57 21.86
N ARG A 256 10.70 4.56 20.80
CA ARG A 256 9.35 5.10 20.84
C ARG A 256 8.45 4.26 21.74
N ILE A 257 8.51 2.94 21.60
CA ILE A 257 7.76 2.03 22.46
C ILE A 257 8.17 2.19 23.93
N GLN A 258 9.46 2.29 24.22
CA GLN A 258 9.95 2.51 25.58
C GLN A 258 9.36 3.78 26.20
N SER A 259 9.29 4.88 25.44
CA SER A 259 8.69 6.14 25.92
C SER A 259 7.22 5.97 26.33
N ILE A 260 6.47 5.14 25.58
CA ILE A 260 5.06 4.85 25.85
C ILE A 260 4.92 3.95 27.08
N LEU A 261 5.75 2.90 27.18
CA LEU A 261 5.75 1.97 28.31
C LEU A 261 6.13 2.66 29.62
N THR A 262 7.13 3.55 29.61
CA THR A 262 7.49 4.35 30.78
C THR A 262 6.32 5.22 31.24
N LYS A 263 5.57 5.82 30.31
CA LYS A 263 4.37 6.60 30.66
C LYS A 263 3.27 5.71 31.25
N LEU A 264 2.97 4.58 30.61
CA LEU A 264 1.99 3.61 31.10
C LEU A 264 2.33 3.06 32.48
N LYS A 265 3.62 2.83 32.77
CA LYS A 265 4.10 2.39 34.08
C LYS A 265 3.88 3.47 35.14
N ARG A 266 4.22 4.73 34.84
CA ARG A 266 3.99 5.88 35.75
C ARG A 266 2.51 6.06 36.07
N GLU A 267 1.64 5.75 35.12
CA GLU A 267 0.19 5.80 35.27
C GLU A 267 -0.41 4.56 35.95
N GLY A 268 0.42 3.59 36.36
CA GLY A 268 -0.04 2.38 37.05
C GLY A 268 -0.78 1.37 36.16
N GLY A 269 -0.74 1.51 34.84
CA GLY A 269 -1.40 0.58 33.92
C GLY A 269 -0.61 -0.70 33.66
N ILE A 270 0.71 -0.64 33.79
CA ILE A 270 1.62 -1.77 33.54
C ILE A 270 2.72 -1.85 34.61
N LYS A 271 3.28 -3.06 34.77
CA LYS A 271 4.45 -3.37 35.59
C LYS A 271 5.57 -3.93 34.70
N ASN A 272 6.81 -3.81 35.16
CA ASN A 272 7.97 -4.40 34.49
C ASN A 272 8.66 -5.40 35.42
N PHE A 273 9.15 -6.48 34.84
CA PHE A 273 9.93 -7.52 35.51
C PHE A 273 11.22 -7.74 34.76
N ARG A 274 12.34 -7.70 35.49
CA ARG A 274 13.64 -8.00 34.89
C ARG A 274 13.95 -9.48 35.07
N VAL A 275 14.06 -10.19 33.95
CA VAL A 275 14.49 -11.60 33.93
C VAL A 275 15.83 -11.63 33.20
N ARG A 276 16.91 -11.87 33.97
CA ARG A 276 18.29 -11.77 33.49
C ARG A 276 18.59 -10.35 32.95
N SER A 277 18.96 -10.23 31.68
CA SER A 277 19.28 -8.98 31.00
C SER A 277 18.08 -8.38 30.24
N ARG A 278 16.88 -8.98 30.33
CA ARG A 278 15.69 -8.56 29.58
C ARG A 278 14.61 -8.04 30.51
N ASP A 279 14.00 -6.93 30.12
CA ASP A 279 12.81 -6.37 30.77
C ASP A 279 11.55 -6.87 30.06
N TYR A 280 10.66 -7.49 30.83
CA TYR A 280 9.36 -7.94 30.40
C TYR A 280 8.28 -7.03 31.00
N TRP A 281 7.36 -6.58 30.15
CA TRP A 281 6.24 -5.72 30.51
C TRP A 281 4.98 -6.56 30.63
N LEU A 282 4.10 -6.16 31.54
CA LEU A 282 2.84 -6.84 31.82
C LEU A 282 1.78 -5.84 32.26
N SER A 283 0.50 -6.11 31.96
CA SER A 283 -0.59 -5.39 32.60
C SER A 283 -0.55 -5.58 34.13
N VAL A 284 -0.88 -4.53 34.90
CA VAL A 284 -0.96 -4.63 36.38
C VAL A 284 -1.98 -5.67 36.82
N ASN A 285 -3.09 -5.81 36.08
CA ASN A 285 -4.16 -6.77 36.38
C ASN A 285 -3.79 -8.23 36.08
N SER A 286 -2.65 -8.49 35.45
CA SER A 286 -2.23 -9.86 35.16
C SER A 286 -1.68 -10.53 36.41
N ARG A 287 -2.19 -11.73 36.69
CA ARG A 287 -1.72 -12.64 37.75
C ARG A 287 -0.47 -13.41 37.35
N ILE A 288 0.08 -13.15 36.16
CA ILE A 288 1.28 -13.80 35.66
C ILE A 288 2.52 -13.13 36.24
N ILE A 289 3.49 -13.91 36.72
CA ILE A 289 4.82 -13.43 37.11
C ILE A 289 5.86 -14.14 36.23
N PRO A 290 6.57 -13.40 35.34
CA PRO A 290 7.64 -13.98 34.56
C PRO A 290 8.89 -14.22 35.43
N ILE A 291 9.41 -15.45 35.40
CA ILE A 291 10.64 -15.82 36.10
C ILE A 291 11.61 -16.56 35.18
N SER A 292 12.87 -16.67 35.61
CA SER A 292 13.85 -17.47 34.87
C SER A 292 13.66 -18.96 35.11
N GLY A 293 14.12 -19.79 34.16
CA GLY A 293 14.08 -21.25 34.32
C GLY A 293 14.76 -21.76 35.60
N THR A 294 15.85 -21.12 36.05
CA THR A 294 16.50 -21.47 37.33
C THR A 294 15.59 -21.23 38.53
N LYS A 295 14.84 -20.13 38.56
CA LYS A 295 13.89 -19.84 39.64
C LYS A 295 12.75 -20.86 39.64
N MET A 296 12.26 -21.27 38.46
CA MET A 296 11.24 -22.31 38.35
C MET A 296 11.75 -23.65 38.89
N LYS A 297 12.98 -24.04 38.56
CA LYS A 297 13.61 -25.25 39.13
C LYS A 297 13.70 -25.20 40.65
N ILE A 298 14.05 -24.05 41.24
CA ILE A 298 14.03 -23.84 42.70
C ILE A 298 12.61 -24.04 43.24
N MET A 299 11.61 -23.37 42.65
CA MET A 299 10.22 -23.47 43.10
C MET A 299 9.68 -24.89 43.05
N ASN A 300 10.03 -25.68 42.03
CA ASN A 300 9.64 -27.09 41.90
C ASN A 300 10.28 -28.00 42.96
N LEU A 301 11.33 -27.56 43.66
CA LEU A 301 11.91 -28.32 44.76
C LEU A 301 11.23 -28.03 46.10
N LEU A 302 10.38 -27.01 46.19
CA LEU A 302 9.77 -26.51 47.42
C LEU A 302 8.35 -27.07 47.65
N ASP A 303 8.11 -28.34 47.31
CA ASP A 303 6.84 -29.02 47.66
C ASP A 303 6.69 -29.24 49.17
N LYS A 304 7.80 -29.14 49.90
CA LYS A 304 7.90 -29.09 51.36
C LYS A 304 8.98 -28.09 51.76
N PRO A 305 8.98 -27.57 53.01
CA PRO A 305 10.03 -26.68 53.48
C PRO A 305 11.42 -27.30 53.31
N LYS A 306 12.33 -26.61 52.59
CA LYS A 306 13.71 -27.06 52.35
C LYS A 306 14.74 -26.02 52.78
N LYS A 307 15.89 -26.50 53.27
CA LYS A 307 17.03 -25.64 53.61
C LYS A 307 17.82 -25.27 52.35
N ILE A 308 18.57 -24.16 52.40
CA ILE A 308 19.31 -23.63 51.24
C ILE A 308 20.32 -24.67 50.69
N TYR A 309 21.08 -25.34 51.55
CA TYR A 309 22.07 -26.34 51.13
C TYR A 309 21.43 -27.53 50.38
N GLU A 310 20.19 -27.91 50.72
CA GLU A 310 19.48 -29.02 50.07
C GLU A 310 19.11 -28.67 48.62
N ILE A 311 18.65 -27.43 48.42
CA ILE A 311 18.31 -26.89 47.09
C ILE A 311 19.59 -26.73 46.26
N ALA A 312 20.65 -26.18 46.87
CA ALA A 312 21.96 -25.99 46.26
C ALA A 312 22.56 -27.32 45.76
N ASN A 313 22.54 -28.36 46.61
CA ASN A 313 23.03 -29.68 46.26
C ASN A 313 22.21 -30.33 45.11
N ASN A 314 20.87 -30.23 45.17
CA ASN A 314 20.00 -30.78 44.11
C ASN A 314 20.21 -30.12 42.74
N LEU A 315 20.47 -28.81 42.72
CA LEU A 315 20.65 -28.05 41.47
C LEU A 315 22.11 -27.91 41.05
N GLN A 316 23.06 -28.42 41.85
CA GLN A 316 24.51 -28.26 41.64
C GLN A 316 24.92 -26.80 41.45
N ILE A 317 24.40 -25.91 42.30
CA ILE A 317 24.72 -24.47 42.31
C ILE A 317 25.09 -24.01 43.71
N ASP A 318 25.81 -22.90 43.83
CA ASP A 318 26.25 -22.39 45.12
C ASP A 318 25.09 -21.85 45.99
N GLU A 319 25.23 -21.99 47.31
CA GLU A 319 24.21 -21.57 48.28
C GLU A 319 23.91 -20.07 48.22
N LYS A 320 24.90 -19.22 47.92
CA LYS A 320 24.69 -17.76 47.79
C LYS A 320 23.75 -17.44 46.62
N SER A 321 23.93 -18.13 45.51
CA SER A 321 23.12 -18.03 44.28
C SER A 321 21.70 -18.52 44.48
N VAL A 322 21.49 -19.58 45.29
CA VAL A 322 20.17 -20.04 45.74
C VAL A 322 19.52 -19.01 46.66
N SER A 323 20.23 -18.58 47.71
CA SER A 323 19.75 -17.60 48.69
C SER A 323 19.27 -16.32 48.02
N ARG A 324 20.08 -15.77 47.11
CA ARG A 324 19.73 -14.59 46.31
C ARG A 324 18.43 -14.79 45.52
N ARG A 325 18.29 -15.94 44.84
CA ARG A 325 17.08 -16.25 44.04
C ARG A 325 15.84 -16.48 44.90
N LEU A 326 15.98 -17.07 46.09
CA LEU A 326 14.89 -17.24 47.04
C LEU A 326 14.42 -15.90 47.58
N ASN A 327 15.34 -14.98 47.90
CA ASN A 327 14.97 -13.62 48.28
C ASN A 327 14.25 -12.89 47.14
N GLU A 328 14.74 -12.99 45.89
CA GLU A 328 14.05 -12.42 44.73
C GLU A 328 12.65 -13.07 44.52
N LEU A 329 12.48 -14.37 44.79
CA LEU A 329 11.18 -15.05 44.73
C LEU A 329 10.24 -14.63 45.88
N LYS A 330 10.81 -14.34 47.06
CA LYS A 330 10.08 -13.85 48.23
C LYS A 330 9.54 -12.45 48.00
N GLU A 331 10.34 -11.57 47.41
CA GLU A 331 9.91 -10.22 46.99
C GLU A 331 8.75 -10.28 45.97
N LEU A 332 8.67 -11.35 45.18
CA LEU A 332 7.58 -11.62 44.25
C LEU A 332 6.37 -12.31 44.91
N GLY A 333 6.44 -12.64 46.21
CA GLY A 333 5.39 -13.35 46.95
C GLY A 333 5.18 -14.81 46.48
N LEU A 334 6.20 -15.43 45.90
CA LEU A 334 6.15 -16.79 45.35
C LEU A 334 6.69 -17.86 46.32
N VAL A 335 7.49 -17.45 47.30
CA VAL A 335 8.04 -18.32 48.35
C VAL A 335 8.07 -17.57 49.67
N ASP A 336 8.00 -18.31 50.77
CA ASP A 336 8.12 -17.77 52.12
C ASP A 336 9.05 -18.64 52.97
N ARG A 337 9.37 -18.15 54.16
CA ARG A 337 10.26 -18.83 55.10
C ARG A 337 9.43 -19.42 56.24
N GLU A 338 9.59 -20.71 56.47
CA GLU A 338 8.89 -21.48 57.50
C GLU A 338 9.93 -22.15 58.40
N GLY A 339 10.13 -21.58 59.60
CA GLY A 339 11.25 -21.93 60.47
C GLY A 339 12.60 -21.71 59.78
N TYR A 340 13.41 -22.78 59.69
CA TYR A 340 14.71 -22.75 58.99
C TYR A 340 14.62 -23.09 57.50
N GLY A 341 13.44 -23.46 57.00
CA GLY A 341 13.21 -23.87 55.61
C GLY A 341 12.54 -22.77 54.77
N TRP A 342 12.62 -22.95 53.45
CA TRP A 342 11.88 -22.18 52.46
C TRP A 342 10.75 -23.04 51.91
N ASN A 343 9.56 -22.45 51.79
CA ASN A 343 8.37 -23.11 51.29
C ASN A 343 7.78 -22.31 50.12
N LYS A 344 7.13 -23.01 49.18
CA LYS A 344 6.41 -22.38 48.08
C LYS A 344 5.14 -21.73 48.61
N ASN A 345 4.90 -20.48 48.26
CA ASN A 345 3.64 -19.83 48.60
C ASN A 345 2.56 -20.27 47.59
N THR A 346 1.40 -20.71 48.07
CA THR A 346 0.25 -21.16 47.26
C THR A 346 -0.64 -20.01 46.79
N ASN A 347 -0.13 -18.78 46.79
CA ASN A 347 -0.81 -17.64 46.18
C ASN A 347 -1.30 -17.99 44.76
N ASN A 348 -2.49 -17.52 44.39
CA ASN A 348 -3.14 -17.73 43.08
C ASN A 348 -2.45 -16.99 41.91
N MET A 349 -1.12 -16.83 41.97
CA MET A 349 -0.29 -16.24 40.93
C MET A 349 0.15 -17.33 39.95
N GLU A 350 -0.01 -17.06 38.66
CA GLU A 350 0.48 -17.92 37.59
C GLU A 350 1.94 -17.58 37.30
N VAL A 351 2.79 -18.59 37.15
CA VAL A 351 4.22 -18.39 36.89
C VAL A 351 4.51 -18.73 35.43
N LEU A 352 5.15 -17.80 34.71
CA LEU A 352 5.60 -18.06 33.33
C LEU A 352 7.12 -18.09 33.28
N VAL A 353 7.68 -19.14 32.70
CA VAL A 353 9.13 -19.22 32.46
C VAL A 353 9.48 -18.40 31.22
N CYS A 354 10.43 -17.48 31.35
CA CYS A 354 10.95 -16.69 30.25
C CYS A 354 12.47 -16.90 30.12
N ASP A 355 12.93 -17.06 28.88
CA ASP A 355 14.34 -17.35 28.55
C ASP A 355 15.18 -16.09 28.26
#